data_AF-A0A3A5WAT5-F1
#
_entry.id   AF-A0A3A5WAT5-F1
#
_cell.length_a   1.000
_cell.length_b   1.000
_cell.length_c   1.000
_cell.angle_alpha   90.00
_cell.angle_beta   90.00
_cell.angle_gamma   90.00
#
_symmetry.space_group_name_H-M   'P 1'
#
loop_
_entity.id
_entity.type
_entity.pdbx_description
1 polymer ?
#
loop_
_entity_poly.entity_id
_entity_poly.type
_entity_poly.pdbx_seq_one_letter_code
_entity_poly.pdbx_strand_id
1 'polypeptide(L)'
;MTILDAALVESGLANDWISTVTKSDEITWNVVEGRRPQIHHQKPLRIDGENNRLMVQATGRIVALAHTKLMLETVDELVELCLENDISQLTVRAPLSPDTQPKIQGAFDRQLSRRHGRREAFLIQHSGSETLVICVVEEA
;
A
#
# COMPACT_ATOMS: atom_id res chain seq x y z
N MET A 1 -0.98 -1.36 -7.85
CA MET A 1 -1.73 -0.52 -6.88
C MET A 1 -0.84 0.64 -6.44
N THR A 2 -1.40 1.85 -6.33
CA THR A 2 -0.67 3.05 -5.91
C THR A 2 -1.48 3.85 -4.90
N ILE A 3 -0.80 4.34 -3.84
CA ILE A 3 -1.29 5.38 -2.94
C ILE A 3 -0.72 6.72 -3.42
N LEU A 4 -1.60 7.65 -3.74
CA LEU A 4 -1.23 8.98 -4.22
C LEU A 4 -1.09 9.97 -3.06
N ASP A 5 -0.37 11.05 -3.30
CA ASP A 5 -0.40 12.19 -2.39
C ASP A 5 -1.78 12.84 -2.37
N ALA A 6 -2.27 13.19 -1.18
CA ALA A 6 -3.60 13.75 -1.01
C ALA A 6 -3.72 15.14 -1.65
N ALA A 7 -2.67 15.96 -1.62
CA ALA A 7 -2.71 17.30 -2.20
C ALA A 7 -2.84 17.25 -3.73
N LEU A 8 -2.25 16.23 -4.38
CA LEU A 8 -2.45 16.02 -5.82
C LEU A 8 -3.93 15.76 -6.14
N VAL A 9 -4.61 14.92 -5.34
CA VAL A 9 -6.03 14.61 -5.57
C VAL A 9 -6.92 15.80 -5.23
N GLU A 10 -6.69 16.47 -4.09
CA GLU A 10 -7.45 17.65 -3.67
C GLU A 10 -7.28 18.85 -4.62
N SER A 11 -6.14 18.95 -5.31
CA SER A 11 -5.93 19.99 -6.33
C SER A 11 -6.78 19.82 -7.60
N GLY A 12 -7.38 18.64 -7.80
CA GLY A 12 -8.09 18.28 -9.03
C GLY A 12 -7.19 17.84 -10.19
N LEU A 13 -5.86 17.84 -10.01
CA LEU A 13 -4.89 17.52 -11.07
C LEU A 13 -4.55 16.03 -11.19
N ALA A 14 -5.10 15.17 -10.33
CA ALA A 14 -4.71 13.77 -10.27
C ALA A 14 -4.92 13.00 -11.58
N ASN A 15 -6.07 13.16 -12.24
CA ASN A 15 -6.34 12.45 -13.49
C ASN A 15 -5.41 12.92 -14.62
N ASP A 16 -5.12 14.22 -14.69
CA ASP A 16 -4.17 14.78 -15.65
C ASP A 16 -2.77 14.22 -15.40
N TRP A 17 -2.31 14.22 -14.14
CA TRP A 17 -1.02 13.65 -13.78
C TRP A 17 -0.95 12.14 -14.09
N ILE A 18 -1.98 11.37 -13.73
CA ILE A 18 -2.09 9.94 -14.00
C ILE A 18 -1.88 9.67 -15.50
N SER A 19 -2.51 10.46 -16.38
CA SER A 19 -2.38 10.32 -17.83
C SER A 19 -0.94 10.48 -18.35
N THR A 20 -0.07 11.14 -17.58
CA THR A 20 1.35 11.32 -17.94
C THR A 20 2.23 10.15 -17.50
N VAL A 21 1.85 9.43 -16.43
CA VAL A 21 2.65 8.35 -15.83
C VAL A 21 2.15 6.96 -16.20
N THR A 22 1.07 6.85 -16.97
CA THR A 22 0.53 5.58 -17.46
C THR A 22 0.19 5.66 -18.93
N LYS A 23 0.29 4.52 -19.62
CA LYS A 23 -0.32 4.30 -20.95
C LYS A 23 -1.50 3.34 -20.88
N SER A 24 -1.94 3.00 -19.66
CA SER A 24 -3.07 2.11 -19.41
C SER A 24 -4.33 2.95 -19.34
N ASP A 25 -5.32 2.60 -20.16
CA ASP A 25 -6.65 3.21 -20.09
C ASP A 25 -7.48 2.66 -18.91
N GLU A 26 -7.02 1.57 -18.28
CA GLU A 26 -7.70 0.92 -17.17
C GLU A 26 -7.07 1.31 -15.83
N ILE A 27 -7.55 2.43 -15.27
CA ILE A 27 -7.27 2.85 -13.90
C ILE A 27 -8.59 2.95 -13.15
N THR A 28 -8.62 2.35 -11.97
CA THR A 28 -9.80 2.35 -11.10
C THR A 28 -9.46 3.00 -9.77
N TRP A 29 -10.25 3.98 -9.39
CA TRP A 29 -10.16 4.59 -8.07
C TRP A 29 -10.73 3.64 -7.01
N ASN A 30 -9.93 3.34 -5.99
CA ASN A 30 -10.37 2.59 -4.81
C ASN A 30 -10.79 3.53 -3.67
N VAL A 31 -10.01 4.61 -3.48
CA VAL A 31 -10.27 5.68 -2.52
C VAL A 31 -9.94 7.00 -3.20
N VAL A 32 -10.89 7.93 -3.25
CA VAL A 32 -10.67 9.27 -3.81
C VAL A 32 -10.47 10.31 -2.71
N GLU A 33 -11.14 10.16 -1.57
CA GLU A 33 -11.17 11.15 -0.50
C GLU A 33 -10.26 10.79 0.68
N GLY A 34 -9.86 11.81 1.45
CA GLY A 34 -9.07 11.65 2.67
C GLY A 34 -7.57 11.55 2.43
N ARG A 35 -6.84 11.09 3.45
CA ARG A 35 -5.37 11.24 3.53
C ARG A 35 -4.55 10.27 2.68
N ARG A 36 -5.16 9.21 2.16
CA ARG A 36 -4.48 8.16 1.37
C ARG A 36 -5.35 7.76 0.18
N PRO A 37 -5.47 8.62 -0.85
CA PRO A 37 -6.13 8.24 -2.08
C PRO A 37 -5.44 7.05 -2.74
N GLN A 38 -6.21 6.15 -3.34
CA GLN A 38 -5.74 4.87 -3.85
C GLN A 38 -6.26 4.60 -5.25
N ILE A 39 -5.37 4.14 -6.11
CA ILE A 39 -5.70 3.67 -7.46
C ILE A 39 -5.24 2.24 -7.69
N HIS A 40 -6.05 1.48 -8.41
CA HIS A 40 -5.70 0.19 -8.99
C HIS A 40 -5.38 0.39 -10.47
N HIS A 41 -4.35 -0.33 -10.91
CA HIS A 41 -3.84 -0.31 -12.27
C HIS A 41 -3.24 -1.68 -12.57
N GLN A 42 -3.27 -2.09 -13.84
CA GLN A 42 -2.76 -3.40 -14.26
C GLN A 42 -1.26 -3.42 -14.56
N LYS A 43 -0.70 -2.26 -14.92
CA LYS A 43 0.71 -2.10 -15.31
C LYS A 43 1.39 -1.08 -14.40
N PRO A 44 2.67 -1.29 -14.04
CA PRO A 44 3.43 -0.33 -13.25
C PRO A 44 3.35 1.09 -13.84
N LEU A 45 3.25 2.08 -12.96
CA LEU A 45 3.31 3.48 -13.35
C LEU A 45 4.76 3.87 -13.65
N ARG A 46 4.97 4.68 -14.68
CA ARG A 46 6.27 5.23 -15.04
C ARG A 46 6.54 6.50 -14.22
N ILE A 47 7.11 6.32 -13.04
CA ILE A 47 7.34 7.40 -12.06
C ILE A 47 8.79 7.91 -12.21
N ASP A 48 9.05 8.57 -13.35
CA ASP A 48 10.38 9.12 -13.64
C ASP A 48 10.55 10.54 -13.04
N GLY A 49 11.66 10.79 -12.36
CA GLY A 49 12.02 12.10 -11.82
C GLY A 49 11.42 12.44 -10.45
N GLU A 50 12.04 13.36 -9.74
CA GLU A 50 11.68 13.67 -8.33
C GLU A 50 10.25 14.21 -8.19
N ASN A 51 9.81 15.10 -9.09
CA ASN A 51 8.47 15.67 -9.02
C ASN A 51 7.37 14.60 -9.10
N ASN A 52 7.53 13.58 -9.94
CA ASN A 52 6.57 12.48 -10.04
C ASN A 52 6.62 11.58 -8.81
N ARG A 53 7.81 11.38 -8.22
CA ARG A 53 7.96 10.62 -6.97
C ARG A 53 7.26 11.30 -5.81
N LEU A 54 7.25 12.63 -5.75
CA LEU A 54 6.51 13.40 -4.73
C LEU A 54 4.98 13.21 -4.80
N MET A 55 4.45 12.82 -5.97
CA MET A 55 3.02 12.58 -6.17
C MET A 55 2.56 11.21 -5.64
N VAL A 56 3.49 10.34 -5.25
CA VAL A 56 3.23 8.95 -4.89
C VAL A 56 3.73 8.67 -3.48
N GLN A 57 2.83 8.23 -2.60
CA GLN A 57 3.18 7.84 -1.24
C GLN A 57 3.65 6.39 -1.12
N ALA A 58 3.11 5.51 -1.98
CA ALA A 58 3.54 4.12 -2.11
C ALA A 58 3.05 3.54 -3.44
N THR A 59 3.83 2.68 -4.08
CA THR A 59 3.39 1.91 -5.24
C THR A 59 3.89 0.49 -5.14
N GLY A 60 3.11 -0.46 -5.63
CA GLY A 60 3.47 -1.85 -5.59
C GLY A 60 2.45 -2.78 -6.22
N ARG A 61 2.83 -4.04 -6.29
CA ARG A 61 2.01 -5.11 -6.85
C ARG A 61 1.34 -5.89 -5.74
N ILE A 62 0.04 -6.09 -5.87
CA ILE A 62 -0.76 -6.90 -4.95
C ILE A 62 -0.26 -8.34 -5.03
N VAL A 63 0.11 -8.91 -3.89
CA VAL A 63 0.57 -10.31 -3.78
C VAL A 63 -0.37 -11.17 -2.95
N ALA A 64 -1.13 -10.56 -2.04
CA ALA A 64 -2.06 -11.29 -1.19
C ALA A 64 -3.23 -10.43 -0.73
N LEU A 65 -4.34 -11.10 -0.41
CA LEU A 65 -5.55 -10.53 0.17
C LEU A 65 -5.88 -11.30 1.44
N ALA A 66 -6.22 -10.61 2.51
CA ALA A 66 -6.65 -11.22 3.76
C ALA A 66 -8.01 -10.64 4.18
N HIS A 67 -9.00 -11.52 4.41
CA HIS A 67 -10.34 -11.13 4.83
C HIS A 67 -10.44 -11.14 6.36
N THR A 68 -9.63 -10.30 7.00
CA THR A 68 -9.51 -10.23 8.46
C THR A 68 -9.29 -8.79 8.91
N LYS A 69 -9.74 -8.46 10.11
CA LYS A 69 -9.55 -7.12 10.65
C LYS A 69 -8.11 -6.93 11.09
N LEU A 70 -7.52 -5.76 10.81
CA LEU A 70 -6.17 -5.43 11.26
C LEU A 70 -6.17 -5.10 12.76
N MET A 71 -5.78 -6.07 13.58
CA MET A 71 -5.73 -6.01 15.04
C MET A 71 -4.43 -6.67 15.54
N LEU A 72 -4.05 -6.48 16.81
CA LEU A 72 -2.83 -7.11 17.34
C LEU A 72 -2.93 -8.64 17.34
N GLU A 73 -4.14 -9.16 17.55
CA GLU A 73 -4.43 -10.59 17.63
C GLU A 73 -4.35 -11.29 16.26
N THR A 74 -4.48 -10.53 15.16
CA THR A 74 -4.45 -11.05 13.78
C THR A 74 -3.11 -10.86 13.10
N VAL A 75 -2.12 -10.23 13.77
CA VAL A 75 -0.79 -9.99 13.19
C VAL A 75 -0.09 -11.29 12.83
N ASP A 76 -0.21 -12.33 13.66
CA ASP A 76 0.50 -13.60 13.45
C ASP A 76 0.06 -14.26 12.12
N GLU A 77 -1.25 -14.29 11.83
CA GLU A 77 -1.82 -14.75 10.56
C GLU A 77 -1.29 -13.93 9.37
N LEU A 78 -1.25 -12.60 9.51
CA LEU A 78 -0.77 -11.72 8.44
C LEU A 78 0.74 -11.85 8.20
N VAL A 79 1.51 -12.16 9.24
CA VAL A 79 2.95 -12.44 9.15
C VAL A 79 3.18 -13.73 8.36
N GLU A 80 2.40 -14.79 8.59
CA GLU A 80 2.51 -16.03 7.80
C GLU A 80 2.31 -15.74 6.31
N LEU A 81 1.27 -14.98 5.95
CA LEU A 81 1.00 -14.56 4.58
C LEU A 81 2.14 -13.71 3.97
N CYS A 82 2.79 -12.87 4.80
CA CYS A 82 3.97 -12.12 4.39
C CYS A 82 5.16 -13.06 4.07
N LEU A 83 5.39 -14.07 4.90
CA LEU A 83 6.49 -15.02 4.72
C LEU A 83 6.31 -15.93 3.51
N GLU A 84 5.08 -16.39 3.24
CA GLU A 84 4.73 -17.09 2.00
C GLU A 84 5.05 -16.26 0.76
N ASN A 85 4.99 -14.94 0.92
CA ASN A 85 5.35 -13.96 -0.10
C ASN A 85 6.76 -13.39 0.11
N ASP A 86 7.69 -14.09 0.77
CA ASP A 86 9.10 -13.68 0.87
C ASP A 86 9.29 -12.22 1.35
N ILE A 87 8.37 -11.69 2.16
CA ILE A 87 8.40 -10.32 2.67
C ILE A 87 9.19 -10.29 3.98
N SER A 88 10.17 -9.38 4.09
CA SER A 88 10.96 -9.12 5.30
C SER A 88 10.54 -7.87 6.05
N GLN A 89 9.89 -6.93 5.38
CA GLN A 89 9.46 -5.67 5.97
C GLN A 89 8.09 -5.28 5.43
N LEU A 90 7.19 -4.89 6.32
CA LEU A 90 5.83 -4.50 5.97
C LEU A 90 5.51 -3.14 6.59
N THR A 91 5.23 -2.13 5.77
CA THR A 91 4.74 -0.83 6.25
C THR A 91 3.21 -0.83 6.31
N VAL A 92 2.64 -0.57 7.48
CA VAL A 92 1.19 -0.49 7.65
C VAL A 92 0.67 0.87 7.17
N ARG A 93 -0.10 0.84 6.08
CA ARG A 93 -0.74 1.99 5.44
C ARG A 93 -2.28 1.95 5.56
N ALA A 94 -2.83 1.18 6.51
CA ALA A 94 -4.24 1.15 6.86
C ALA A 94 -4.68 2.31 7.78
N PRO A 95 -6.00 2.63 7.87
CA PRO A 95 -6.53 3.64 8.78
C PRO A 95 -6.62 3.09 10.22
N LEU A 96 -5.58 3.28 11.01
CA LEU A 96 -5.54 2.95 12.45
C LEU A 96 -5.47 4.20 13.31
N SER A 97 -5.90 4.10 14.57
CA SER A 97 -5.72 5.18 15.54
C SER A 97 -4.24 5.41 15.86
N PRO A 98 -3.84 6.64 16.27
CA PRO A 98 -2.46 6.95 16.65
C PRO A 98 -1.88 6.05 17.74
N ASP A 99 -2.71 5.53 18.65
CA ASP A 99 -2.27 4.66 19.74
C ASP A 99 -2.06 3.20 19.31
N THR A 100 -2.78 2.76 18.27
CA THR A 100 -2.77 1.37 17.81
C THR A 100 -1.74 1.17 16.69
N GLN A 101 -1.59 2.16 15.80
CA GLN A 101 -0.68 2.10 14.65
C GLN A 101 0.76 1.69 15.04
N PRO A 102 1.43 2.32 16.04
CA PRO A 102 2.81 1.96 16.39
C PRO A 102 2.92 0.54 16.96
N LYS A 103 1.89 0.07 17.67
CA LYS A 103 1.87 -1.28 18.27
C LYS A 103 1.79 -2.35 17.19
N ILE A 104 0.90 -2.16 16.22
CA ILE A 104 0.73 -3.09 15.09
C ILE A 104 1.97 -3.05 14.19
N GLN A 105 2.48 -1.86 13.84
CA GLN A 105 3.71 -1.72 13.06
C GLN A 105 4.89 -2.44 13.75
N GLY A 106 5.11 -2.16 15.04
CA GLY A 106 6.18 -2.81 15.80
C GLY A 106 6.02 -4.32 15.95
N ALA A 107 4.79 -4.84 15.93
CA ALA A 107 4.55 -6.27 15.92
C ALA A 107 5.01 -6.91 14.59
N PHE A 108 4.68 -6.32 13.45
CA PHE A 108 5.21 -6.76 12.14
C PHE A 108 6.74 -6.67 12.10
N ASP A 109 7.30 -5.52 12.47
CA ASP A 109 8.76 -5.29 12.43
C ASP A 109 9.52 -6.35 13.24
N ARG A 110 9.04 -6.66 14.45
CA ARG A 110 9.67 -7.67 15.33
C ARG A 110 9.54 -9.08 14.77
N GLN A 111 8.41 -9.43 14.16
CA GLN A 111 8.16 -10.79 13.70
C GLN A 111 8.84 -11.08 12.36
N LEU A 112 8.85 -10.12 11.44
CA LEU A 112 9.45 -10.27 10.12
C LEU A 112 10.99 -10.14 10.15
N SER A 113 11.56 -9.26 10.99
CA SER A 113 13.02 -9.09 11.10
C SER A 113 13.78 -10.34 11.54
N ARG A 114 13.09 -11.29 12.17
CA ARG A 114 13.67 -12.57 12.62
C ARG A 114 13.65 -13.65 11.54
N ARG A 115 13.20 -13.32 10.33
CA ARG A 115 12.91 -14.27 9.24
C ARG A 115 13.69 -13.89 7.97
N HIS A 116 13.79 -14.84 7.04
CA HIS A 116 14.66 -14.74 5.85
C HIS A 116 14.00 -14.09 4.62
N GLY A 117 12.93 -13.31 4.81
CA GLY A 117 12.29 -12.58 3.69
C GLY A 117 13.28 -11.64 3.00
N ARG A 118 12.95 -11.23 1.78
CA ARG A 118 13.80 -10.32 0.97
C ARG A 118 13.07 -9.10 0.43
N ARG A 119 11.75 -9.12 0.42
CA ARG A 119 10.92 -8.10 -0.22
C ARG A 119 10.38 -7.11 0.81
N GLU A 120 10.36 -5.84 0.44
CA GLU A 120 9.63 -4.81 1.16
C GLU A 120 8.19 -4.74 0.66
N ALA A 121 7.26 -4.51 1.56
CA ALA A 121 5.84 -4.45 1.26
C ALA A 121 5.14 -3.34 2.05
N PHE A 122 3.92 -3.03 1.64
CA PHE A 122 2.99 -2.23 2.41
C PHE A 122 1.62 -2.89 2.44
N LEU A 123 0.91 -2.67 3.56
CA LEU A 123 -0.44 -3.18 3.78
C LEU A 123 -1.43 -2.03 3.80
N ILE A 124 -2.50 -2.15 3.04
CA ILE A 124 -3.63 -1.21 3.06
C ILE A 124 -4.92 -1.94 3.36
N GLN A 125 -5.93 -1.18 3.79
CA GLN A 125 -7.29 -1.67 3.89
C GLN A 125 -8.06 -1.22 2.64
N HIS A 126 -8.74 -2.15 1.99
CA HIS A 126 -9.63 -1.85 0.88
C HIS A 126 -10.85 -1.08 1.40
N SER A 127 -11.24 -0.01 0.68
CA SER A 127 -12.34 0.87 1.09
C SER A 127 -13.63 0.10 1.31
N GLY A 128 -14.37 0.49 2.36
CA GLY A 128 -15.67 -0.08 2.68
C GLY A 128 -15.67 -1.58 3.06
N SER A 129 -14.51 -2.18 3.34
CA SER A 129 -14.40 -3.60 3.66
C SER A 129 -13.39 -3.88 4.78
N GLU A 130 -13.46 -5.08 5.36
CA GLU A 130 -12.41 -5.60 6.25
C GLU A 130 -11.27 -6.26 5.47
N THR A 131 -11.27 -6.20 4.13
CA THR A 131 -10.23 -6.81 3.31
C THR A 131 -8.94 -6.01 3.40
N LEU A 132 -7.87 -6.68 3.82
CA LEU A 132 -6.50 -6.17 3.80
C LEU A 132 -5.83 -6.61 2.52
N VAL A 133 -5.05 -5.71 1.94
CA VAL A 133 -4.31 -5.92 0.70
C VAL A 133 -2.84 -5.75 1.00
N ILE A 134 -2.04 -6.76 0.67
CA ILE A 134 -0.58 -6.74 0.82
C ILE A 134 0.03 -6.51 -0.55
N CYS A 135 0.81 -5.46 -0.65
CA CYS A 135 1.49 -5.05 -1.87
C CYS A 135 3.00 -5.11 -1.66
N VAL A 136 3.71 -5.86 -2.50
CA VAL A 136 5.17 -5.77 -2.57
C VAL A 136 5.56 -4.49 -3.27
N VAL A 137 6.46 -3.71 -2.67
CA VAL A 137 7.00 -2.49 -3.26
C VAL A 137 7.76 -2.86 -4.53
N GLU A 138 7.45 -2.16 -5.61
CA GLU A 138 8.23 -2.25 -6.85
C GLU A 138 9.18 -1.06 -6.88
N GLU A 139 10.47 -1.30 -7.15
CA GLU A 139 11.42 -0.21 -7.39
C GLU A 139 10.96 0.57 -8.62
N ALA A 140 10.81 1.89 -8.45
CA ALA A 140 10.36 2.83 -9.48
C ALA A 140 11.53 3.47 -10.23
#